data_AF-A0A5J5FWM8-F1
#
_entry.id   AF-A0A5J5FWM8-F1
#
_cell.length_a   1.000
_cell.length_b   1.000
_cell.length_c   1.000
_cell.angle_alpha   90.00
_cell.angle_beta   90.00
_cell.angle_gamma   90.00
#
_symmetry.space_group_name_H-M   'P 1'
#
loop_
_entity.id
_entity.type
_entity.pdbx_description
1 polymer ?
#
loop_
_entity_poly.entity_id
_entity_poly.type
_entity_poly.pdbx_seq_one_letter_code
_entity_poly.pdbx_strand_id
1 'polypeptide(L)'
;MSTKDMNRGTNCKDYDLKARGFMIKFNILYKKKGDYFILENKNQKYIAMIWPGGHRDETRCFKLINDDVIMYSNYEDMASFADKIRNNYSIYKIREVPTPDF
;
A
#
# COMPACT_ATOMS: atom_id res chain seq x y z
N MET A 1 2.83 18.79 40.73
CA MET A 1 2.38 17.47 41.24
C MET A 1 1.28 17.00 40.30
N SER A 2 1.61 16.18 39.31
CA SER A 2 1.60 14.70 39.33
C SER A 2 0.33 14.16 38.69
N THR A 3 0.46 13.61 37.48
CA THR A 3 -0.20 12.35 37.13
C THR A 3 0.73 11.57 36.21
N LYS A 4 1.12 10.40 36.72
CA LYS A 4 1.79 9.30 36.04
C LYS A 4 0.83 8.63 35.05
N ASP A 5 1.44 8.15 33.96
CA ASP A 5 1.12 6.94 33.20
C ASP A 5 -0.30 6.71 32.67
N MET A 6 -0.42 6.68 31.34
CA MET A 6 -0.95 5.50 30.64
C MET A 6 -0.53 5.48 29.16
N ASN A 7 0.35 4.53 28.85
CA ASN A 7 0.64 4.00 27.52
C ASN A 7 -0.63 3.61 26.75
N ARG A 8 -0.67 3.87 25.43
CA ARG A 8 -0.89 2.85 24.38
C ARG A 8 -0.91 3.50 22.99
N GLY A 9 0.10 3.14 22.20
CA GLY A 9 0.21 3.51 20.80
C GLY A 9 1.67 3.70 20.44
N THR A 10 2.39 2.59 20.26
CA THR A 10 3.79 2.60 19.84
C THR A 10 3.88 3.40 18.54
N ASN A 11 4.39 4.62 18.65
CA ASN A 11 4.65 5.52 17.53
C ASN A 11 5.67 4.82 16.64
N CYS A 12 5.19 4.22 15.54
CA CYS A 12 6.06 3.50 14.62
C CYS A 12 6.95 4.55 13.96
N LYS A 13 8.23 4.51 14.31
CA LYS A 13 9.26 5.46 13.91
C LYS A 13 9.19 5.70 12.40
N ASP A 14 9.13 6.97 12.03
CA ASP A 14 9.35 7.45 10.68
C ASP A 14 10.60 6.78 10.09
N TYR A 15 10.40 5.93 9.08
CA TYR A 15 11.50 5.39 8.29
C TYR A 15 11.85 6.41 7.20
N ASP A 16 13.07 6.94 7.34
CA ASP A 16 13.67 7.99 6.53
C ASP A 16 14.15 7.42 5.19
N LEU A 17 13.46 7.75 4.09
CA LEU A 17 13.83 7.34 2.73
C LEU A 17 14.14 8.55 1.87
N LYS A 18 15.43 8.91 1.93
CA LYS A 18 16.09 9.82 1.01
C LYS A 18 16.23 9.19 -0.38
N ALA A 19 15.26 9.45 -1.25
CA ALA A 19 15.50 9.46 -2.69
C ALA A 19 14.55 10.47 -3.38
N ARG A 20 15.10 11.63 -3.74
CA ARG A 20 14.50 12.61 -4.68
C ARG A 20 13.22 13.33 -4.24
N GLY A 21 13.26 13.97 -3.07
CA GLY A 21 12.54 15.24 -2.84
C GLY A 21 11.02 15.18 -2.67
N PHE A 22 10.38 14.01 -2.71
CA PHE A 22 8.97 13.86 -2.37
C PHE A 22 8.80 12.62 -1.50
N MET A 23 8.87 12.77 -0.17
CA MET A 23 8.38 11.74 0.74
C MET A 23 6.87 11.62 0.58
N ILE A 24 6.43 10.67 -0.23
CA ILE A 24 5.02 10.30 -0.33
C ILE A 24 4.74 9.44 0.91
N LYS A 25 4.31 10.08 2.02
CA LYS A 25 3.90 9.36 3.23
C LYS A 25 2.63 8.55 2.94
N PHE A 26 2.72 7.22 2.97
CA PHE A 26 1.55 6.36 2.84
C PHE A 26 1.08 5.88 4.20
N ASN A 27 -0.22 5.94 4.43
CA ASN A 27 -0.88 5.25 5.54
C ASN A 27 -1.20 3.83 5.10
N ILE A 28 -0.76 2.82 5.85
CA ILE A 28 -1.14 1.42 5.61
C ILE A 28 -2.52 1.20 6.23
N LEU A 29 -3.54 1.04 5.39
CA LEU A 29 -4.91 0.76 5.82
C LEU A 29 -5.14 -0.72 6.12
N TYR A 30 -4.53 -1.60 5.33
CA TYR A 30 -4.66 -3.03 5.47
C TYR A 30 -3.42 -3.76 4.94
N LYS A 31 -3.10 -4.91 5.54
CA LYS A 31 -2.01 -5.79 5.12
C LYS A 31 -2.50 -7.23 5.14
N LYS A 32 -2.55 -7.88 3.96
CA LYS A 32 -2.67 -9.33 3.88
C LYS A 32 -1.26 -9.92 3.97
N LYS A 33 -1.01 -10.75 4.97
CA LYS A 33 0.31 -11.34 5.21
C LYS A 33 0.79 -12.09 3.96
N GLY A 34 1.87 -11.61 3.34
CA GLY A 34 2.52 -12.26 2.21
C GLY A 34 2.02 -11.90 0.80
N ASP A 35 0.97 -11.08 0.66
CA ASP A 35 0.36 -10.82 -0.66
C ASP A 35 0.34 -9.34 -1.06
N TYR A 36 -0.35 -8.49 -0.28
CA TYR A 36 -0.54 -7.07 -0.64
C TYR A 36 -0.87 -6.18 0.56
N PHE A 37 -0.74 -4.88 0.32
CA PHE A 37 -1.03 -3.77 1.21
C PHE A 37 -2.03 -2.82 0.53
N ILE A 38 -2.99 -2.33 1.30
CA ILE A 38 -3.83 -1.20 0.91
C ILE A 38 -3.24 0.04 1.54
N LEU A 39 -2.89 1.02 0.71
CA LEU A 39 -2.22 2.25 1.13
C LEU A 39 -3.10 3.46 0.83
N GLU A 40 -2.89 4.54 1.57
CA GLU A 40 -3.54 5.82 1.34
C GLU A 40 -2.55 6.98 1.44
N ASN A 41 -2.62 7.94 0.51
CA ASN A 41 -1.91 9.22 0.58
C ASN A 41 -2.84 10.34 0.11
N LYS A 42 -3.07 11.37 0.94
CA LYS A 42 -3.87 12.54 0.58
C LYS A 42 -5.21 12.19 -0.10
N ASN A 43 -5.96 11.25 0.48
CA ASN A 43 -7.24 10.71 -0.02
C ASN A 43 -7.17 9.87 -1.31
N GLN A 44 -5.97 9.55 -1.79
CA GLN A 44 -5.75 8.62 -2.88
C GLN A 44 -5.42 7.24 -2.32
N LYS A 45 -6.13 6.20 -2.77
CA LYS A 45 -5.84 4.81 -2.40
C LYS A 45 -4.95 4.11 -3.42
N TYR A 46 -4.18 3.15 -2.93
CA TYR A 46 -3.23 2.36 -3.70
C TYR A 46 -3.24 0.91 -3.23
N ILE A 47 -2.86 0.00 -4.13
CA ILE A 47 -2.55 -1.39 -3.80
C ILE A 47 -1.06 -1.61 -4.07
N ALA A 48 -0.31 -1.98 -3.03
CA ALA A 48 1.06 -2.48 -3.19
C ALA A 48 1.04 -4.00 -3.05
N MET A 49 1.55 -4.74 -4.02
CA MET A 49 1.51 -6.20 -4.04
C MET A 49 2.89 -6.80 -4.22
N ILE A 50 3.13 -7.92 -3.53
CA ILE A 50 4.33 -8.72 -3.71
C ILE A 50 4.17 -9.50 -5.02
N TRP A 51 5.16 -9.35 -5.89
CA TRP A 51 5.26 -9.96 -7.19
C TRP A 51 6.34 -11.03 -7.12
N PRO A 52 5.99 -12.31 -7.34
CA PRO A 52 6.97 -13.38 -7.35
C PRO A 52 7.85 -13.25 -8.60
N GLY A 53 8.99 -12.57 -8.45
CA GLY A 53 9.97 -12.30 -9.50
C GLY A 53 11.12 -13.30 -9.44
N GLY A 54 10.84 -14.59 -9.68
CA GLY A 54 11.85 -15.64 -9.72
C GLY A 54 12.67 -15.74 -8.42
N HIS A 55 13.86 -15.12 -8.39
CA HIS A 55 14.79 -15.17 -7.25
C HIS A 55 14.57 -14.08 -6.19
N ARG A 56 13.72 -13.07 -6.46
CA ARG A 56 13.40 -11.99 -5.51
C ARG A 56 11.94 -11.60 -5.59
N ASP A 57 11.36 -11.36 -4.42
CA ASP A 57 10.04 -10.75 -4.29
C ASP A 57 10.16 -9.25 -4.59
N GLU A 58 9.54 -8.80 -5.69
CA GLU A 58 9.46 -7.38 -6.03
C GLU A 58 8.12 -6.85 -5.53
N THR A 59 8.09 -5.70 -4.86
CA THR A 59 6.81 -5.05 -4.57
C THR A 59 6.47 -4.05 -5.66
N ARG A 60 5.24 -4.12 -6.18
CA ARG A 60 4.70 -3.20 -7.19
C ARG A 60 3.50 -2.46 -6.63
N CYS A 61 3.45 -1.14 -6.85
CA CYS A 61 2.40 -0.28 -6.31
C CYS A 61 1.54 0.29 -7.43
N PHE A 62 0.22 0.23 -7.27
CA PHE A 62 -0.76 0.67 -8.26
C PHE A 62 -1.71 1.70 -7.66
N LYS A 63 -1.89 2.81 -8.36
CA LYS A 63 -2.89 3.83 -8.01
C LYS A 63 -4.29 3.37 -8.38
N LEU A 64 -5.22 3.38 -7.43
CA LEU A 64 -6.62 3.04 -7.68
C LEU A 64 -7.39 4.22 -8.27
N ILE A 65 -8.28 3.96 -9.24
CA ILE A 65 -9.23 4.98 -9.69
C ILE A 65 -10.50 4.93 -8.82
N ASN A 66 -11.32 5.98 -8.88
CA ASN A 66 -12.55 6.05 -8.09
C ASN A 66 -13.46 4.84 -8.32
N ASP A 67 -13.58 4.39 -9.58
CA ASP A 67 -14.39 3.22 -9.93
C ASP A 67 -13.88 1.94 -9.25
N ASP A 68 -12.56 1.77 -9.12
CA ASP A 68 -11.99 0.63 -8.40
C ASP A 68 -12.36 0.71 -6.90
N VAL A 69 -12.29 1.91 -6.30
CA VAL A 69 -12.61 2.11 -4.87
C VAL A 69 -14.10 1.88 -4.58
N ILE A 70 -14.98 2.24 -5.51
CA ILE A 70 -16.43 2.03 -5.40
C ILE A 70 -16.76 0.55 -5.60
N MET A 71 -16.18 -0.07 -6.62
CA MET A 71 -16.44 -1.47 -6.98
C MET A 71 -15.89 -2.44 -5.94
N TYR A 72 -14.72 -2.15 -5.37
CA TYR A 72 -14.04 -2.98 -4.40
C TYR A 72 -14.07 -2.33 -3.01
N SER A 73 -15.27 -2.21 -2.44
CA SER A 73 -15.52 -1.37 -1.25
C SER A 73 -14.93 -1.91 0.07
N ASN A 74 -14.62 -3.20 0.14
CA ASN A 74 -14.04 -3.86 1.33
C ASN A 74 -12.68 -4.52 1.02
N TYR A 75 -12.00 -5.01 2.07
CA TYR A 75 -10.65 -5.56 1.93
C TYR A 75 -10.56 -6.91 1.22
N GLU A 76 -11.62 -7.72 1.23
CA GLU A 76 -11.69 -9.00 0.51
C GLU A 76 -11.87 -8.77 -0.99
N ASP A 77 -12.72 -7.82 -1.35
CA ASP A 77 -12.91 -7.37 -2.72
C ASP A 77 -11.62 -6.77 -3.29
N MET A 78 -10.90 -5.99 -2.49
CA MET A 78 -9.59 -5.44 -2.85
C MET A 78 -8.51 -6.54 -3.01
N ALA A 79 -8.64 -7.66 -2.30
CA ALA A 79 -7.80 -8.84 -2.52
C ALA A 79 -8.01 -9.40 -3.93
N SER A 80 -9.28 -9.61 -4.27
CA SER A 80 -9.68 -10.11 -5.59
C SER A 80 -9.23 -9.14 -6.70
N PHE A 81 -9.25 -7.84 -6.41
CA PHE A 81 -8.73 -6.84 -7.34
C PHE A 81 -7.22 -6.90 -7.51
N ALA A 82 -6.46 -7.13 -6.44
CA ALA A 82 -5.01 -7.32 -6.52
C ALA A 82 -4.66 -8.52 -7.42
N ASP A 83 -5.38 -9.64 -7.30
CA ASP A 83 -5.20 -10.80 -8.18
C ASP A 83 -5.57 -10.48 -9.63
N LYS A 84 -6.63 -9.70 -9.86
CA LYS A 84 -7.02 -9.24 -11.19
C LYS A 84 -5.93 -8.38 -11.83
N ILE A 85 -5.32 -7.45 -11.08
CA ILE A 85 -4.19 -6.64 -11.55
C ILE A 85 -3.01 -7.54 -11.92
N ARG A 86 -2.67 -8.51 -11.06
CA ARG A 86 -1.58 -9.47 -11.30
C ARG A 86 -1.78 -10.23 -12.62
N ASN A 87 -2.97 -10.77 -12.83
CA ASN A 87 -3.30 -11.56 -14.02
C ASN A 87 -3.46 -10.70 -15.30
N ASN A 88 -3.66 -9.39 -15.16
CA ASN A 88 -3.90 -8.47 -16.28
C ASN A 88 -2.87 -7.32 -16.29
N TYR A 89 -1.63 -7.60 -15.89
CA TYR A 89 -0.61 -6.59 -15.66
C TYR A 89 -0.45 -5.59 -16.82
N SER A 90 -0.44 -6.05 -18.07
CA SER A 90 -0.30 -5.19 -19.26
C SER A 90 -1.35 -4.07 -19.33
N ILE A 91 -2.56 -4.31 -18.82
CA ILE A 91 -3.66 -3.34 -18.77
C ILE A 91 -3.45 -2.34 -17.63
N TYR A 92 -2.99 -2.83 -16.47
CA TYR A 92 -2.88 -2.04 -15.25
C TYR A 92 -1.52 -1.35 -15.07
N LYS A 93 -0.49 -1.72 -15.83
CA LYS A 93 0.87 -1.14 -15.73
C LYS A 93 0.89 0.39 -15.85
N ILE A 94 -0.06 0.96 -16.58
CA ILE A 94 -0.17 2.43 -16.74
C ILE A 94 -0.52 3.13 -15.42
N ARG A 95 -1.05 2.39 -14.44
CA ARG A 95 -1.40 2.86 -13.10
C ARG A 95 -0.31 2.54 -12.08
N GLU A 96 0.77 1.85 -12.49
CA GLU A 96 1.90 1.54 -11.62
C GLU A 96 2.64 2.83 -11.26
N VAL A 97 2.94 2.98 -9.98
CA VAL A 97 3.68 4.10 -9.41
C VAL A 97 4.89 3.57 -8.67
N PRO A 98 5.92 4.40 -8.43
CA PRO A 98 7.06 3.99 -7.61
C PRO A 98 6.58 3.38 -6.30
N THR A 99 7.09 2.18 -6.01
CA THR A 99 6.78 1.47 -4.77
C THR A 99 7.35 2.28 -3.61
N PRO A 100 6.54 2.65 -2.62
CA PRO A 100 7.06 3.28 -1.41
C PRO A 100 7.95 2.28 -0.68
N ASP A 101 9.08 2.76 -0.20
CA ASP A 101 9.91 2.00 0.72
C ASP A 101 9.21 1.95 2.09
N PHE A 102 9.08 0.76 2.68
CA PHE A 102 8.34 0.48 3.92
C PHE A 102 9.16 -0.35 4.91
#